data_AF-A0A9D4FU69-F1
#
_entry.id   AF-A0A9D4FU69-F1
#
_cell.length_a   1.000
_cell.length_b   1.000
_cell.length_c   1.000
_cell.angle_alpha   90.00
_cell.angle_beta   90.00
_cell.angle_gamma   90.00
#
_symmetry.space_group_name_H-M   'P 1'
#
loop_
_entity.id
_entity.type
_entity.pdbx_description
1 polymer ?
#
loop_
_entity_poly.entity_id
_entity_poly.type
_entity_poly.pdbx_seq_one_letter_code
_entity_poly.pdbx_strand_id
1 'polypeptide(L)'
;MFQLKDLVYFLVILVVFVLSYAIASHSILFPDSPFTWETFRQIIRRPYWHLYGELFLEDTEGSADCTTDVRLWTNGIYPRCPSKTGQIVVPIMMGIYMLFTNILLLNLLIAMFSHTFEGIHKRSESLWCYQRYFILKEYGMRPVICPPLNICWHIYDLVQRVCCRQATVEDPFRK
;
A
#
# COMPACT_ATOMS: atom_id res chain seq x y z
N MET A 1 11.25 -6.22 -5.00
CA MET A 1 11.18 -7.37 -4.07
C MET A 1 11.70 -7.05 -2.67
N PHE A 2 12.87 -6.40 -2.50
CA PHE A 2 13.37 -5.99 -1.17
C PHE A 2 12.44 -4.98 -0.44
N GLN A 3 11.89 -3.97 -1.14
CA GLN A 3 10.94 -3.00 -0.55
C GLN A 3 9.68 -3.59 0.06
N LEU A 4 9.16 -4.69 -0.52
CA LEU A 4 7.96 -5.32 0.01
C LEU A 4 8.28 -6.13 1.26
N LYS A 5 9.49 -6.69 1.39
CA LYS A 5 9.87 -7.46 2.57
C LYS A 5 9.93 -6.58 3.81
N ASP A 6 10.61 -5.44 3.72
CA ASP A 6 10.76 -4.51 4.85
C ASP A 6 9.39 -3.92 5.27
N LEU A 7 8.55 -3.59 4.28
CA LEU A 7 7.17 -3.15 4.51
C LEU A 7 6.29 -4.24 5.13
N VAL A 8 6.44 -5.49 4.71
CA VAL A 8 5.66 -6.62 5.26
C VAL A 8 6.01 -6.86 6.72
N TYR A 9 7.28 -6.79 7.12
CA TYR A 9 7.65 -6.91 8.54
C TYR A 9 7.02 -5.80 9.39
N PHE A 10 7.01 -4.58 8.88
CA PHE A 10 6.34 -3.47 9.55
C PHE A 10 4.82 -3.69 9.66
N LEU A 11 4.17 -4.12 8.58
CA LEU A 11 2.74 -4.42 8.58
C LEU A 11 2.38 -5.55 9.55
N VAL A 12 3.22 -6.56 9.71
CA VAL A 12 2.98 -7.63 10.69
C VAL A 12 2.99 -7.08 12.11
N ILE A 13 3.97 -6.23 12.45
CA ILE A 13 4.05 -5.58 13.77
C ILE A 13 2.82 -4.70 14.01
N LEU A 14 2.41 -3.93 13.00
CA LEU A 14 1.22 -3.09 13.06
C LEU A 14 -0.04 -3.93 13.30
N VAL A 15 -0.22 -5.04 12.58
CA VAL A 15 -1.37 -5.93 12.74
C VAL A 15 -1.42 -6.50 14.15
N VAL A 16 -0.29 -6.92 14.73
CA VAL A 16 -0.23 -7.40 16.11
C VAL A 16 -0.68 -6.31 17.10
N PHE A 17 -0.25 -5.07 16.91
CA PHE A 17 -0.64 -3.94 17.76
C PHE A 17 -2.12 -3.55 17.61
N VAL A 18 -2.64 -3.54 16.37
CA VAL A 18 -4.05 -3.25 16.10
C VAL A 18 -4.95 -4.33 16.72
N LEU A 19 -4.60 -5.62 16.55
CA LEU A 19 -5.37 -6.73 17.10
C LEU A 19 -5.37 -6.75 18.63
N SER A 20 -4.25 -6.39 19.27
CA SER A 20 -4.20 -6.33 20.75
C SER A 20 -5.13 -5.25 21.30
N TYR A 21 -5.13 -4.06 20.70
CA TYR A 21 -6.08 -2.98 21.02
C TYR A 21 -7.53 -3.39 20.72
N ALA A 22 -7.78 -4.02 19.57
CA ALA A 22 -9.10 -4.47 19.14
C ALA A 22 -9.77 -5.40 20.18
N ILE A 23 -9.03 -6.43 20.60
CA ILE A 23 -9.53 -7.45 21.52
C ILE A 23 -9.69 -6.86 22.92
N ALA A 24 -8.71 -6.08 23.38
CA ALA A 24 -8.75 -5.46 24.71
C ALA A 24 -9.91 -4.47 24.83
N SER A 25 -10.06 -3.55 23.88
CA SER A 25 -11.13 -2.55 23.88
C SER A 25 -12.51 -3.21 23.82
N HIS A 26 -12.70 -4.20 22.93
CA HIS A 26 -13.98 -4.91 22.83
C HIS A 26 -14.35 -5.68 24.11
N SER A 27 -13.37 -6.34 24.73
CA SER A 27 -13.59 -7.13 25.96
C SER A 27 -14.00 -6.24 27.13
N ILE A 28 -13.44 -5.03 27.23
CA ILE A 28 -13.79 -4.07 28.27
C ILE A 28 -15.17 -3.44 28.00
N LEU A 29 -15.49 -3.17 26.73
CA LEU A 29 -16.74 -2.50 26.34
C LEU A 29 -17.96 -3.41 26.47
N PHE A 30 -17.85 -4.67 26.03
CA PHE A 30 -18.94 -5.66 26.01
C PHE A 30 -18.51 -6.98 26.67
N PRO A 31 -18.51 -7.05 28.02
CA PRO A 31 -18.16 -8.26 28.74
C PRO A 31 -19.13 -9.41 28.41
N ASP A 32 -18.66 -10.65 28.39
CA ASP A 32 -19.49 -11.85 28.14
C ASP A 32 -20.26 -11.83 26.79
N SER A 33 -19.72 -11.16 25.78
CA SER A 33 -20.29 -11.22 24.42
C SER A 33 -20.00 -12.59 23.78
N PRO A 34 -20.99 -13.23 23.13
CA PRO A 34 -20.74 -14.49 22.44
C PRO A 34 -19.84 -14.26 21.22
N PHE A 35 -18.94 -15.21 20.98
CA PHE A 35 -18.11 -15.21 19.78
C PHE A 35 -18.95 -15.58 18.56
N THR A 36 -19.51 -14.57 17.91
CA THR A 36 -20.23 -14.71 16.64
C THR A 36 -19.45 -14.05 15.52
N TRP A 37 -19.77 -14.41 14.28
CA TRP A 37 -19.15 -13.79 13.10
C TRP A 37 -19.35 -12.27 13.06
N GLU A 38 -20.50 -11.79 13.52
CA GLU A 38 -20.80 -10.37 13.63
C GLU A 38 -19.86 -9.67 14.65
N THR A 39 -19.68 -10.29 15.82
CA THR A 39 -18.74 -9.81 16.85
C THR A 39 -17.31 -9.72 16.29
N PHE A 40 -16.85 -10.76 15.60
CA PHE A 40 -15.51 -10.80 14.99
C PHE A 40 -15.33 -9.67 13.96
N ARG A 41 -16.32 -9.45 13.09
CA ARG A 41 -16.30 -8.34 12.12
C ARG A 41 -16.22 -6.99 12.82
N GLN A 42 -16.96 -6.79 13.91
CA GLN A 42 -16.93 -5.53 14.67
C GLN A 42 -15.59 -5.29 15.36
N ILE A 43 -14.98 -6.34 15.92
CA ILE A 43 -13.66 -6.28 16.57
C ILE A 43 -12.60 -5.78 15.59
N ILE A 44 -12.60 -6.24 14.34
CA ILE A 44 -11.61 -5.80 13.33
C ILE A 44 -11.98 -4.43 12.76
N ARG A 45 -13.27 -4.19 12.50
CA ARG A 45 -13.73 -2.99 11.79
C ARG A 45 -13.52 -1.71 12.61
N ARG A 46 -13.84 -1.71 13.91
CA ARG A 46 -13.72 -0.51 14.78
C ARG A 46 -12.29 0.09 14.80
N PRO A 47 -11.24 -0.65 15.19
CA PRO A 47 -9.88 -0.13 15.27
C PRO A 47 -9.28 0.20 13.90
N TYR A 48 -9.78 -0.43 12.82
CA TYR A 48 -9.44 -0.04 11.45
C TYR A 48 -9.90 1.39 11.15
N TRP A 49 -11.15 1.74 11.45
CA TRP A 49 -11.62 3.12 11.26
C TRP A 49 -10.95 4.13 12.18
N HIS A 50 -10.64 3.72 13.42
CA HIS A 50 -9.84 4.53 14.35
C HIS A 50 -8.48 4.90 13.76
N LEU A 51 -7.87 4.02 12.95
CA LEU A 51 -6.61 4.30 12.26
C LEU A 51 -6.73 5.50 11.29
N TYR A 52 -7.89 5.64 10.65
CA TYR A 52 -8.19 6.75 9.73
C TYR A 52 -8.76 7.98 10.44
N GLY A 53 -8.86 7.94 11.78
CA GLY A 53 -9.37 9.06 12.59
C GLY A 53 -10.89 9.07 12.77
N GLU A 54 -11.62 8.07 12.27
CA GLU A 54 -13.05 7.95 12.52
C GLU A 54 -13.31 7.22 13.84
N LEU A 55 -13.69 7.98 14.87
CA LEU A 55 -13.73 7.53 16.27
C LEU A 55 -15.00 6.75 16.66
N PHE A 56 -16.13 6.97 15.96
CA PHE A 56 -17.45 6.43 16.33
C PHE A 56 -17.75 6.50 17.84
N LEU A 57 -17.67 7.72 18.40
CA LEU A 57 -17.84 7.93 19.84
C LEU A 57 -19.21 7.46 20.35
N GLU A 58 -20.25 7.55 19.53
CA GLU A 58 -21.60 7.08 19.87
C GLU A 58 -21.65 5.58 20.19
N ASP A 59 -20.85 4.76 19.50
CA ASP A 59 -20.74 3.32 19.77
C ASP A 59 -19.95 2.99 21.05
N THR A 60 -19.21 3.96 21.59
CA THR A 60 -18.27 3.80 22.71
C THR A 60 -18.80 4.44 24.00
N GLU A 61 -19.39 5.62 23.87
CA GLU A 61 -20.04 6.37 24.94
C GLU A 61 -21.49 5.91 25.16
N GLY A 62 -22.10 5.29 24.16
CA GLY A 62 -23.44 4.71 24.20
C GLY A 62 -24.47 5.60 23.53
N SER A 63 -25.27 5.02 22.62
CA SER A 63 -26.42 5.68 22.03
C SER A 63 -27.59 5.74 23.00
N ALA A 64 -28.52 6.69 22.79
CA ALA A 64 -29.74 6.79 23.59
C ALA A 64 -30.65 5.55 23.46
N ASP A 65 -30.56 4.83 22.33
CA ASP A 65 -31.37 3.67 21.98
C ASP A 65 -30.63 2.33 22.24
N CYS A 66 -29.86 2.23 23.32
CA CYS A 66 -29.21 0.98 23.71
C CYS A 66 -29.89 0.31 24.91
N THR A 67 -29.74 -1.00 25.05
CA THR A 67 -30.27 -1.76 26.19
C THR A 67 -29.18 -2.53 26.93
N THR A 68 -29.32 -2.62 28.26
CA THR A 68 -28.52 -3.51 29.12
C THR A 68 -29.17 -4.89 29.31
N ASP A 69 -30.44 -5.04 28.96
CA ASP A 69 -31.20 -6.27 29.20
C ASP A 69 -30.80 -7.37 28.21
N VAL A 70 -30.38 -8.51 28.77
CA VAL A 70 -29.88 -9.67 28.00
C VAL A 70 -30.85 -10.10 26.90
N ARG A 71 -32.15 -10.14 27.21
CA ARG A 71 -33.19 -10.63 26.28
C ARG A 71 -33.43 -9.67 25.11
N LEU A 72 -33.24 -8.36 25.30
CA LEU A 72 -33.51 -7.36 24.26
C LEU A 72 -32.37 -7.32 23.23
N TRP A 73 -31.12 -7.41 23.67
CA TRP A 73 -29.99 -7.41 22.74
C TRP A 73 -29.72 -8.77 22.08
N THR A 74 -30.03 -9.90 22.73
CA THR A 74 -29.92 -11.23 22.09
C THR A 74 -30.96 -11.43 20.97
N ASN A 75 -32.14 -10.83 21.10
CA ASN A 75 -33.18 -10.87 20.08
C ASN A 75 -32.98 -9.84 18.96
N GLY A 76 -31.94 -9.00 19.04
CA GLY A 76 -31.62 -7.99 18.03
C GLY A 76 -32.61 -6.81 17.96
N ILE A 77 -33.41 -6.59 19.02
CA ILE A 77 -34.40 -5.50 19.06
C ILE A 77 -33.69 -4.15 19.31
N TYR A 78 -32.71 -4.14 20.21
CA TYR A 78 -31.90 -2.98 20.53
C TYR A 78 -30.41 -3.37 20.62
N PRO A 79 -29.47 -2.49 20.23
CA PRO A 79 -28.04 -2.72 20.42
C PRO A 79 -27.67 -2.79 21.90
N ARG A 80 -26.63 -3.55 22.21
CA ARG A 80 -26.11 -3.68 23.57
C ARG A 80 -25.43 -2.39 24.00
N CYS A 81 -25.75 -1.88 25.19
CA CYS A 81 -25.04 -0.72 25.76
C CYS A 81 -23.60 -1.07 26.16
N PRO A 82 -22.65 -0.12 26.01
CA PRO A 82 -21.30 -0.28 26.53
C PRO A 82 -21.29 -0.26 28.07
N SER A 83 -20.34 -0.98 28.66
CA SER A 83 -20.13 -0.99 30.12
C SER A 83 -19.69 0.38 30.65
N LYS A 84 -20.14 0.76 31.86
CA LYS A 84 -19.75 2.02 32.52
C LYS A 84 -18.25 2.18 32.68
N THR A 85 -17.54 1.08 32.98
CA THR A 85 -16.08 1.08 33.07
C THR A 85 -15.45 1.26 31.69
N GLY A 86 -16.01 0.62 30.66
CA GLY A 86 -15.54 0.73 29.29
C GLY A 86 -15.68 2.12 28.70
N GLN A 87 -16.77 2.83 29.01
CA GLN A 87 -16.98 4.22 28.60
C GLN A 87 -15.85 5.16 29.06
N ILE A 88 -15.18 4.86 30.18
CA ILE A 88 -14.08 5.70 30.71
C ILE A 88 -12.73 5.20 30.20
N VAL A 89 -12.49 3.89 30.24
CA VAL A 89 -11.18 3.31 29.96
C VAL A 89 -10.88 3.25 28.46
N VAL A 90 -11.87 2.91 27.63
CA VAL A 90 -11.66 2.70 26.19
C VAL A 90 -11.29 3.99 25.46
N PRO A 91 -11.88 5.17 25.74
CA PRO A 91 -11.43 6.42 25.13
C PRO A 91 -9.98 6.79 25.45
N ILE A 92 -9.52 6.51 26.68
CA ILE A 92 -8.11 6.74 27.08
C ILE A 92 -7.20 5.79 26.29
N MET A 93 -7.54 4.51 26.23
CA MET A 93 -6.80 3.52 25.43
C MET A 93 -6.80 3.88 23.95
N MET A 94 -7.91 4.39 23.42
CA MET A 94 -8.06 4.84 22.04
C MET A 94 -7.14 6.02 21.74
N GLY A 95 -7.06 7.02 22.64
CA GLY A 95 -6.13 8.14 22.49
C GLY A 95 -4.66 7.68 22.46
N ILE A 96 -4.28 6.77 23.36
CA ILE A 96 -2.95 6.16 23.38
C ILE A 96 -2.70 5.38 22.08
N TYR A 97 -3.65 4.55 21.65
CA TYR A 97 -3.59 3.81 20.40
C TYR A 97 -3.39 4.73 19.19
N MET A 98 -4.19 5.79 19.06
CA MET A 98 -4.09 6.76 17.97
C MET A 98 -2.77 7.52 17.97
N LEU A 99 -2.24 7.85 19.15
CA LEU A 99 -0.92 8.46 19.27
C LEU A 99 0.15 7.50 18.78
N PHE A 100 0.14 6.25 19.27
CA PHE A 100 1.10 5.24 18.84
C PHE A 100 0.98 4.94 17.36
N THR A 101 -0.22 4.75 16.80
CA THR A 101 -0.38 4.49 15.37
C THR A 101 0.02 5.67 14.53
N ASN A 102 -0.29 6.92 14.88
CA ASN A 102 0.17 8.06 14.10
C ASN A 102 1.69 8.24 14.16
N ILE A 103 2.31 8.00 15.32
CA ILE A 103 3.77 8.06 15.48
C ILE A 103 4.46 6.86 14.79
N LEU A 104 3.92 5.64 14.88
CA LEU A 104 4.49 4.43 14.28
C LEU A 104 4.22 4.33 12.78
N LEU A 105 2.97 4.50 12.32
CA LEU A 105 2.63 4.41 10.91
C LEU A 105 3.28 5.52 10.12
N LEU A 106 2.95 6.78 10.38
CA LEU A 106 3.37 7.83 9.45
C LEU A 106 4.88 8.07 9.55
N ASN A 107 5.45 8.22 10.75
CA ASN A 107 6.87 8.57 10.85
C ASN A 107 7.79 7.42 10.39
N LEU A 108 7.44 6.16 10.69
CA LEU A 108 8.28 5.04 10.28
C LEU A 108 8.05 4.62 8.83
N LEU A 109 6.81 4.70 8.32
CA LEU A 109 6.52 4.45 6.90
C LEU A 109 7.20 5.50 6.02
N ILE A 110 7.12 6.78 6.41
CA ILE A 110 7.82 7.87 5.70
C ILE A 110 9.33 7.63 5.74
N ALA A 111 9.90 7.25 6.89
CA ALA A 111 11.33 6.95 7.00
C ALA A 111 11.77 5.79 6.09
N MET A 112 11.02 4.69 6.07
CA MET A 112 11.30 3.55 5.18
C MET A 112 11.10 3.90 3.71
N PHE A 113 10.06 4.67 3.37
CA PHE A 113 9.86 5.16 2.01
C PHE A 113 10.97 6.10 1.57
N SER A 114 11.45 7.00 2.45
CA SER A 114 12.59 7.86 2.14
C SER A 114 13.86 7.05 1.88
N HIS A 115 14.20 6.13 2.79
CA HIS A 115 15.38 5.27 2.65
C HIS A 115 15.32 4.40 1.39
N THR A 116 14.16 3.81 1.10
CA THR A 116 13.98 3.03 -0.12
C THR A 116 13.94 3.91 -1.37
N PHE A 117 13.36 5.11 -1.32
CA PHE A 117 13.35 6.06 -2.43
C PHE A 117 14.77 6.45 -2.81
N GLU A 118 15.64 6.75 -1.85
CA GLU A 118 17.06 7.01 -2.11
C GLU A 118 17.77 5.81 -2.75
N GLY A 119 17.49 4.59 -2.27
CA GLY A 119 18.05 3.35 -2.83
C GLY A 119 17.51 2.99 -4.22
N ILE A 120 16.25 3.33 -4.53
CA ILE A 120 15.66 3.21 -5.88
C ILE A 120 16.29 4.26 -6.77
N HIS A 121 16.33 5.52 -6.34
CA HIS A 121 16.77 6.64 -7.14
C HIS A 121 18.19 6.40 -7.69
N LYS A 122 19.12 5.96 -6.83
CA LYS A 122 20.49 5.60 -7.22
C LYS A 122 20.54 4.47 -8.27
N ARG A 123 19.68 3.44 -8.14
CA ARG A 123 19.62 2.32 -9.11
C ARG A 123 18.92 2.71 -10.40
N SER A 124 17.86 3.51 -10.30
CA SER A 124 17.09 3.99 -11.44
C SER A 124 17.90 4.94 -12.29
N GLU A 125 18.80 5.75 -11.74
CA GLU A 125 19.70 6.60 -12.51
C GLU A 125 20.68 5.78 -13.36
N SER A 126 21.29 4.73 -12.77
CA SER A 126 22.16 3.81 -13.51
C SER A 126 21.39 3.04 -14.58
N LEU A 127 20.19 2.54 -14.26
CA LEU A 127 19.32 1.87 -15.22
C LEU A 127 18.85 2.82 -16.33
N TRP A 128 18.52 4.06 -15.99
CA TRP A 128 18.15 5.12 -16.93
C TRP A 128 19.30 5.40 -17.90
N CYS A 129 20.53 5.51 -17.41
CA CYS A 129 21.70 5.67 -18.26
C CYS A 129 21.89 4.47 -19.20
N TYR A 130 21.68 3.24 -18.72
CA TYR A 130 21.76 2.03 -19.54
C TYR A 130 20.65 1.97 -20.60
N GLN A 131 19.40 2.25 -20.21
CA GLN A 131 18.25 2.31 -21.10
C GLN A 131 18.42 3.42 -22.15
N ARG A 132 18.90 4.59 -21.73
CA ARG A 132 19.20 5.70 -22.63
C ARG A 132 20.28 5.33 -23.64
N TYR A 133 21.35 4.65 -23.21
CA TYR A 133 22.37 4.14 -24.13
C TYR A 133 21.78 3.16 -25.13
N PHE A 134 20.98 2.19 -24.67
CA PHE A 134 20.34 1.20 -25.54
C PHE A 134 19.43 1.86 -26.58
N ILE A 135 18.61 2.84 -26.16
CA ILE A 135 17.76 3.62 -27.05
C ILE A 135 18.61 4.42 -28.06
N LEU A 136 19.65 5.11 -27.63
CA LEU A 136 20.53 5.85 -28.55
C LEU A 136 21.21 4.93 -29.57
N LYS A 137 21.66 3.75 -29.14
CA LYS A 137 22.26 2.74 -30.02
C LYS A 137 21.25 2.26 -31.05
N GLU A 138 20.03 1.93 -30.63
CA GLU A 138 18.94 1.52 -31.51
C GLU A 138 18.63 2.62 -32.54
N TYR A 139 18.50 3.88 -32.10
CA TYR A 139 18.27 5.02 -33.00
C TYR A 139 19.43 5.29 -33.95
N GLY A 140 20.68 5.08 -33.53
CA GLY A 140 21.86 5.24 -34.38
C GLY A 140 21.98 4.20 -35.50
N MET A 141 21.43 3.00 -35.28
CA MET A 141 21.40 1.92 -36.28
C MET A 141 20.17 1.97 -37.20
N ARG A 142 19.17 2.79 -36.87
CA ARG A 142 17.95 2.94 -37.66
C ARG A 142 18.17 3.99 -38.76
N PRO A 143 17.69 3.77 -39.99
CA PRO A 143 17.71 4.81 -41.02
C PRO A 143 16.88 6.01 -40.56
N VAL A 144 17.34 7.22 -40.91
CA VAL A 144 16.84 8.54 -40.43
C VAL A 144 15.39 8.85 -40.84
N ILE A 145 14.74 7.95 -41.58
CA ILE A 145 13.48 8.17 -42.26
C ILE A 145 12.33 7.61 -41.40
N CYS A 146 11.27 8.42 -41.21
CA CYS A 146 10.06 8.03 -40.48
C CYS A 146 9.53 6.64 -40.92
N PRO A 147 8.95 5.86 -39.99
CA PRO A 147 8.49 4.49 -40.23
C PRO A 147 7.71 4.23 -41.55
N PRO A 148 6.87 5.14 -42.10
CA PRO A 148 6.20 4.88 -43.37
C PRO A 148 7.11 4.84 -44.62
N LEU A 149 8.29 5.47 -44.61
CA LEU A 149 9.16 5.60 -45.80
C LEU A 149 10.41 4.70 -45.76
N ASN A 150 10.56 3.88 -44.72
CA ASN A 150 11.69 2.96 -44.55
C ASN A 150 11.73 1.83 -45.62
N ILE A 151 10.59 1.52 -46.23
CA ILE A 151 10.48 0.46 -47.25
C ILE A 151 11.29 0.81 -48.51
N CYS A 152 11.29 2.06 -48.96
CA CYS A 152 12.07 2.49 -50.12
C CYS A 152 13.58 2.36 -49.89
N TRP A 153 14.03 2.62 -48.66
CA TRP A 153 15.42 2.44 -48.26
C TRP A 153 15.83 0.96 -48.25
N HIS A 154 15.00 0.08 -47.70
CA HIS A 154 15.24 -1.38 -47.73
C HIS A 154 15.22 -1.94 -49.15
N ILE A 155 14.36 -1.44 -50.05
CA ILE A 155 14.34 -1.85 -51.46
C ILE A 155 15.63 -1.41 -52.17
N TYR A 156 16.10 -0.19 -51.94
CA TYR A 156 17.35 0.31 -52.50
C TYR A 156 18.57 -0.48 -52.01
N ASP A 157 18.68 -0.76 -50.71
CA ASP A 157 19.76 -1.57 -50.12
C ASP A 157 19.70 -3.03 -50.64
N LEU A 158 18.52 -3.62 -50.79
CA LEU A 158 18.35 -4.96 -51.35
C LEU A 158 18.82 -5.01 -52.83
N VAL A 159 18.42 -4.03 -53.65
CA VAL A 159 18.85 -3.94 -55.05
C VAL A 159 20.37 -3.72 -55.15
N GLN A 160 20.94 -2.88 -54.28
CA GLN A 160 22.37 -2.59 -54.28
C GLN A 160 23.20 -3.81 -53.84
N ARG A 161 22.72 -4.61 -52.87
CA ARG A 161 23.37 -5.88 -52.45
C ARG A 161 23.26 -6.99 -53.50
N VAL A 162 22.17 -7.02 -54.27
CA VAL A 162 21.96 -8.00 -55.35
C VAL A 162 22.77 -7.63 -56.60
N CYS A 163 22.88 -6.34 -56.95
CA CYS A 163 23.59 -5.87 -58.13
C CYS A 163 25.10 -5.62 -57.91
N CYS A 164 25.52 -5.22 -56.71
CA CYS A 164 26.92 -4.93 -56.37
C CYS A 164 27.35 -5.72 -55.12
N ARG A 165 28.14 -6.77 -55.30
CA ARG A 165 28.69 -7.56 -54.20
C ARG A 165 29.82 -6.75 -53.52
N GLN A 166 29.50 -6.17 -52.37
CA GLN A 166 30.35 -5.46 -51.37
C GLN A 166 30.51 -3.94 -51.51
N ALA A 167 29.99 -3.22 -50.51
CA ALA A 167 30.76 -2.24 -49.76
C ALA A 167 30.31 -2.33 -48.29
N THR A 168 31.23 -2.63 -47.40
CA THR A 168 31.03 -2.65 -45.95
C THR A 168 30.51 -1.30 -45.48
N VAL A 169 29.36 -1.29 -44.79
CA VAL A 169 28.87 -0.12 -44.06
C VAL A 169 29.88 0.16 -42.93
N GLU A 170 30.65 1.24 -43.04
CA GLU A 170 31.48 1.71 -41.95
C GLU A 170 30.59 2.13 -40.77
N ASP A 171 30.81 1.50 -39.61
CA ASP A 171 30.16 1.88 -38.36
C ASP A 171 30.54 3.34 -38.00
N PRO A 172 29.58 4.27 -37.91
CA PRO A 172 29.87 5.69 -37.60
C PRO A 172 30.37 5.93 -36.16
N PHE A 173 30.60 4.87 -35.37
CA PHE A 173 31.00 4.92 -33.96
C PHE A 173 32.39 4.33 -33.66
N ARG A 174 33.20 4.00 -34.67
CA ARG A 174 34.62 3.70 -34.46
C ARG A 174 35.44 5.01 -34.42
N LYS A 175 35.49 5.64 -33.25
CA LYS A 175 36.57 6.53 -32.81
C LYS A 175 36.93 6.21 -31.38
#